data_AF-A0A258R201-F1
#
_entry.id   AF-A0A258R201-F1
#
_cell.length_a   1.000
_cell.length_b   1.000
_cell.length_c   1.000
_cell.angle_alpha   90.00
_cell.angle_beta   90.00
_cell.angle_gamma   90.00
#
_symmetry.space_group_name_H-M   'P 1'
#
loop_
_entity.id
_entity.type
_entity.pdbx_description
1 polymer ?
#
loop_
_entity_poly.entity_id
_entity_poly.type
_entity_poly.pdbx_seq_one_letter_code
_entity_poly.pdbx_strand_id
1 'polypeptide(L)'
;MFKGQDLTNGNTEYSPVADTADRMQFAQPVYCLKLLQNIYKANKPVLEKLQLQNDWSKMTNLKQGATLADLALSAKESEYAWPTLNALWTELTLPGRPPVLFTLDGLAHINKISEYRDPSFNEVHAHDLVLVRMFVDALSGKTKLPNGGAIIAATSENNSHHHPSQELVLSQLEAGQAGKEVPKPDPYERKYDERVYDALKNSFVMRLEGVSKEEGRALMEYWGASGLVRDVLNSRTVSEKWALGGHGNVGEMERVALMTMRM
;
A
#
# COMPACT_ATOMS: atom_id res chain seq x y z
N MET A 1 -1.59 -0.66 -6.66
CA MET A 1 -1.04 0.21 -5.60
C MET A 1 -2.01 1.36 -5.39
N PHE A 2 -2.33 1.65 -4.13
CA PHE A 2 -3.19 2.76 -3.72
C PHE A 2 -2.49 3.54 -2.60
N LYS A 3 -2.84 4.84 -2.47
CA LYS A 3 -2.25 5.76 -1.50
C LYS A 3 -3.13 5.83 -0.26
N GLY A 4 -2.57 5.53 0.91
CA GLY A 4 -3.30 5.53 2.19
C GLY A 4 -3.88 6.89 2.56
N GLN A 5 -3.23 7.99 2.16
CA GLN A 5 -3.73 9.34 2.41
C GLN A 5 -5.07 9.61 1.73
N ASP A 6 -5.21 9.24 0.45
CA ASP A 6 -6.43 9.45 -0.33
C ASP A 6 -7.63 8.70 0.26
N LEU A 7 -7.37 7.60 0.97
CA LEU A 7 -8.40 6.80 1.60
C LEU A 7 -8.88 7.38 2.93
N THR A 8 -8.13 8.25 3.60
CA THR A 8 -8.39 8.62 5.00
C THR A 8 -8.57 10.11 5.25
N ASN A 9 -8.37 10.95 4.23
CA ASN A 9 -8.43 12.41 4.30
C ASN A 9 -9.82 13.03 4.08
N GLY A 10 -10.89 12.24 4.09
CA GLY A 10 -12.25 12.78 3.97
C GLY A 10 -12.64 13.33 2.58
N ASN A 11 -11.77 13.26 1.56
CA ASN A 11 -11.98 13.96 0.29
C ASN A 11 -12.74 13.15 -0.77
N THR A 12 -13.08 11.89 -0.48
CA THR A 12 -13.83 11.02 -1.40
C THR A 12 -15.16 10.62 -0.81
N GLU A 13 -16.16 10.43 -1.66
CA GLU A 13 -17.46 9.92 -1.24
C GLU A 13 -17.32 8.58 -0.53
N TYR A 14 -18.11 8.40 0.53
CA TYR A 14 -18.16 7.17 1.31
C TYR A 14 -19.62 6.86 1.66
N SER A 15 -19.93 5.57 1.76
CA SER A 15 -21.28 5.10 2.07
C SER A 15 -21.21 3.90 3.02
N PRO A 16 -22.13 3.79 3.99
CA PRO A 16 -22.20 2.62 4.84
C PRO A 16 -22.49 1.37 4.01
N VAL A 17 -21.88 0.25 4.38
CA VAL A 17 -22.15 -1.06 3.79
C VAL A 17 -23.23 -1.74 4.62
N ALA A 18 -24.27 -2.25 3.95
CA ALA A 18 -25.33 -2.99 4.61
C ALA A 18 -24.81 -4.32 5.20
N ASP A 19 -25.48 -4.82 6.23
CA ASP A 19 -25.25 -6.15 6.82
C ASP A 19 -23.83 -6.42 7.36
N THR A 20 -23.20 -5.41 7.96
CA THR A 20 -21.92 -5.59 8.65
C THR A 20 -22.12 -6.17 10.07
N ALA A 21 -21.47 -7.31 10.36
CA ALA A 21 -21.74 -8.12 11.56
C ALA A 21 -21.51 -7.40 12.91
N ASP A 22 -20.37 -6.71 13.08
CA ASP A 22 -19.95 -6.16 14.39
C ASP A 22 -19.88 -4.64 14.45
N ARG A 23 -19.45 -3.99 13.37
CA ARG A 23 -19.27 -2.54 13.27
C ARG A 23 -19.64 -2.08 11.88
N MET A 24 -20.25 -0.91 11.81
CA MET A 24 -20.58 -0.29 10.54
C MET A 24 -19.31 0.00 9.76
N GLN A 25 -19.22 -0.61 8.58
CA GLN A 25 -18.11 -0.41 7.65
C GLN A 25 -18.53 0.54 6.55
N PHE A 26 -17.53 1.20 5.95
CA PHE A 26 -17.78 2.17 4.90
C PHE A 26 -17.04 1.83 3.62
N ALA A 27 -17.75 1.85 2.51
CA ALA A 27 -17.19 1.76 1.17
C ALA A 27 -16.84 3.16 0.65
N GLN A 28 -15.86 3.22 -0.25
CA GLN A 28 -15.48 4.43 -1.00
C GLN A 28 -15.74 4.19 -2.49
N PRO A 29 -16.98 4.37 -2.97
CA PRO A 29 -17.45 3.86 -4.26
C PRO A 29 -16.65 4.41 -5.45
N VAL A 30 -16.41 5.73 -5.47
CA VAL A 30 -15.65 6.40 -6.54
C VAL A 30 -14.18 5.93 -6.58
N TYR A 31 -13.57 5.73 -5.40
CA TYR A 31 -12.21 5.23 -5.32
C TYR A 31 -12.11 3.78 -5.82
N CYS A 32 -13.07 2.94 -5.42
CA CYS A 32 -13.14 1.54 -5.84
C CYS A 32 -13.32 1.43 -7.36
N LEU A 33 -14.13 2.29 -7.98
CA LEU A 33 -14.33 2.32 -9.42
C LEU A 33 -13.04 2.64 -10.17
N LYS A 34 -12.33 3.69 -9.73
CA LYS A 34 -11.02 4.07 -10.31
C LYS A 34 -9.98 2.96 -10.11
N LEU A 35 -9.99 2.31 -8.96
CA LEU A 35 -9.11 1.18 -8.67
C LEU A 35 -9.38 -0.01 -9.59
N LEU A 36 -10.65 -0.39 -9.81
CA LEU A 36 -11.04 -1.44 -10.75
C LEU A 36 -10.56 -1.14 -12.18
N GLN A 37 -10.74 0.10 -12.64
CA GLN A 37 -10.28 0.51 -13.97
C GLN A 37 -8.75 0.40 -14.10
N ASN A 38 -8.00 0.78 -13.06
CA ASN A 38 -6.55 0.66 -13.04
C ASN A 38 -6.09 -0.80 -13.01
N ILE A 39 -6.75 -1.65 -12.21
CA ILE A 39 -6.49 -3.09 -12.16
C ILE A 39 -6.71 -3.71 -13.54
N TYR A 40 -7.84 -3.40 -14.20
CA TYR A 40 -8.13 -3.87 -15.55
C TYR A 40 -7.05 -3.43 -16.54
N LYS A 41 -6.73 -2.12 -16.60
CA LYS A 41 -5.74 -1.60 -17.56
C LYS A 41 -4.36 -2.22 -17.39
N ALA A 42 -3.88 -2.36 -16.16
CA ALA A 42 -2.55 -2.89 -15.88
C ALA A 42 -2.45 -4.41 -16.12
N ASN A 43 -3.52 -5.16 -15.85
CA ASN A 43 -3.50 -6.63 -15.83
C ASN A 43 -4.34 -7.27 -16.92
N LYS A 44 -4.80 -6.49 -17.91
CA LYS A 44 -5.67 -6.94 -19.01
C LYS A 44 -5.26 -8.30 -19.61
N PRO A 45 -3.99 -8.54 -19.99
CA PRO A 45 -3.60 -9.80 -20.64
C PRO A 45 -3.76 -11.05 -19.76
N VAL A 46 -3.77 -10.88 -18.43
CA VAL A 46 -3.95 -11.96 -17.46
C VAL A 46 -5.44 -12.16 -17.18
N LEU A 47 -6.18 -11.07 -16.93
CA LEU A 47 -7.59 -11.12 -16.56
C LEU A 47 -8.48 -11.68 -17.68
N GLU A 48 -8.15 -11.43 -18.96
CA GLU A 48 -8.90 -11.95 -20.11
C GLU A 48 -8.77 -13.48 -20.27
N LYS A 49 -7.75 -14.09 -19.67
CA LYS A 49 -7.55 -15.55 -19.74
C LYS A 49 -8.24 -16.31 -18.61
N LEU A 50 -8.65 -15.59 -17.57
CA LEU A 50 -9.21 -16.18 -16.36
C LEU A 50 -10.73 -16.14 -16.42
N GLN A 51 -11.35 -17.31 -16.57
CA GLN A 51 -12.80 -17.45 -16.51
C GLN A 51 -13.31 -17.34 -15.06
N LEU A 52 -14.53 -16.84 -14.90
CA LEU A 52 -15.23 -16.82 -13.62
C LEU A 52 -15.55 -18.24 -13.16
N GLN A 53 -15.32 -18.51 -11.87
CA GLN A 53 -15.68 -19.79 -11.26
C GLN A 53 -16.94 -19.70 -10.41
N ASN A 54 -17.17 -18.58 -9.73
CA ASN A 54 -18.42 -18.34 -9.01
C ASN A 54 -19.45 -17.64 -9.89
N ASP A 55 -20.72 -17.80 -9.50
CA ASP A 55 -21.84 -17.15 -10.15
C ASP A 55 -22.09 -15.75 -9.57
N TRP A 56 -21.81 -14.73 -10.38
CA TRP A 56 -22.04 -13.32 -10.05
C TRP A 56 -23.22 -12.71 -10.83
N SER A 57 -24.07 -13.54 -11.43
CA SER A 57 -25.22 -13.11 -12.25
C SER A 57 -26.23 -12.23 -11.49
N LYS A 58 -26.33 -12.39 -10.16
CA LYS A 58 -27.21 -11.56 -9.32
C LYS A 58 -26.75 -10.11 -9.20
N MET A 59 -25.44 -9.87 -9.35
CA MET A 59 -24.85 -8.52 -9.28
C MET A 59 -24.52 -7.97 -10.67
N THR A 60 -24.38 -8.83 -11.67
CA THR A 60 -23.88 -8.45 -12.99
C THR A 60 -24.69 -9.14 -14.09
N ASN A 61 -24.93 -8.47 -15.21
CA ASN A 61 -25.58 -9.06 -16.38
C ASN A 61 -24.61 -9.93 -17.22
N LEU A 62 -23.64 -10.58 -16.58
CA LEU A 62 -22.61 -11.35 -17.27
C LEU A 62 -23.13 -12.74 -17.66
N LYS A 63 -22.74 -13.19 -18.85
CA LYS A 63 -23.08 -14.52 -19.36
C LYS A 63 -22.17 -15.60 -18.77
N GLN A 64 -22.63 -16.84 -18.82
CA GLN A 64 -21.82 -18.00 -18.47
C GLN A 64 -20.57 -18.06 -19.37
N GLY A 65 -19.39 -18.25 -18.77
CA GLY A 65 -18.10 -18.21 -19.47
C GLY A 65 -17.44 -16.83 -19.57
N ALA A 66 -18.01 -15.80 -18.92
CA ALA A 66 -17.36 -14.49 -18.79
C ALA A 66 -16.03 -14.58 -18.03
N THR A 67 -15.15 -13.62 -18.31
CA THR A 67 -13.80 -13.53 -17.75
C THR A 67 -13.75 -12.59 -16.55
N LEU A 68 -12.66 -12.63 -15.78
CA LEU A 68 -12.40 -11.65 -14.73
C LEU A 68 -12.27 -10.22 -15.29
N ALA A 69 -11.85 -10.10 -16.55
CA ALA A 69 -11.81 -8.83 -17.25
C ALA A 69 -13.22 -8.25 -17.45
N ASP A 70 -14.17 -9.11 -17.84
CA ASP A 70 -15.59 -8.73 -17.98
C ASP A 70 -16.22 -8.35 -16.64
N LEU A 71 -15.85 -9.05 -15.56
CA LEU A 71 -16.25 -8.70 -14.20
C LEU A 71 -15.75 -7.31 -13.81
N ALA A 72 -14.47 -7.00 -14.03
CA ALA A 72 -13.93 -5.67 -13.72
C ALA A 72 -14.60 -4.55 -14.54
N LEU A 73 -14.99 -4.83 -15.79
CA LEU A 73 -15.69 -3.88 -16.67
C LEU A 73 -17.19 -3.77 -16.41
N SER A 74 -17.77 -4.70 -15.64
CA SER A 74 -19.21 -4.67 -15.30
C SER A 74 -19.57 -3.50 -14.39
N ALA A 75 -18.63 -3.04 -13.55
CA ALA A 75 -18.80 -1.86 -12.71
C ALA A 75 -18.68 -0.59 -13.56
N LYS A 76 -19.82 -0.10 -14.07
CA LYS A 76 -19.91 1.18 -14.79
C LYS A 76 -20.25 2.35 -13.87
N GLU A 77 -20.97 2.05 -12.79
CA GLU A 77 -21.44 3.02 -11.80
C GLU A 77 -20.69 2.83 -10.49
N SER A 78 -20.53 3.91 -9.73
CA SER A 78 -19.78 3.90 -8.48
C SER A 78 -20.43 3.01 -7.42
N GLU A 79 -21.76 2.97 -7.34
CA GLU A 79 -22.53 2.20 -6.34
C GLU A 79 -22.19 0.71 -6.35
N TYR A 80 -21.97 0.13 -7.54
CA TYR A 80 -21.63 -1.29 -7.69
C TYR A 80 -20.13 -1.57 -7.58
N ALA A 81 -19.28 -0.55 -7.50
CA ALA A 81 -17.83 -0.71 -7.57
C ALA A 81 -17.24 -1.50 -6.39
N TRP A 82 -17.74 -1.29 -5.16
CA TRP A 82 -17.28 -2.07 -4.01
C TRP A 82 -17.67 -3.55 -4.10
N PRO A 83 -18.95 -3.90 -4.32
CA PRO A 83 -19.35 -5.30 -4.52
C PRO A 83 -18.57 -6.00 -5.64
N THR A 84 -18.35 -5.32 -6.78
CA THR A 84 -17.56 -5.87 -7.88
C THR A 84 -16.09 -6.08 -7.50
N LEU A 85 -15.48 -5.14 -6.75
CA LEU A 85 -14.11 -5.29 -6.27
C LEU A 85 -13.98 -6.46 -5.28
N ASN A 86 -14.94 -6.61 -4.37
CA ASN A 86 -14.98 -7.73 -3.44
C ASN A 86 -15.17 -9.08 -4.17
N ALA A 87 -16.04 -9.12 -5.18
CA ALA A 87 -16.22 -10.30 -6.04
C ALA A 87 -14.92 -10.64 -6.80
N LEU A 88 -14.25 -9.64 -7.37
CA LEU A 88 -12.96 -9.82 -8.05
C LEU A 88 -11.90 -10.35 -7.08
N TRP A 89 -11.82 -9.80 -5.86
CA TRP A 89 -10.91 -10.29 -4.83
C TRP A 89 -11.18 -11.75 -4.46
N THR A 90 -12.46 -12.10 -4.26
CA THR A 90 -12.89 -13.47 -3.97
C THR A 90 -12.45 -14.42 -5.08
N GLU A 91 -12.69 -14.07 -6.34
CA GLU A 91 -12.27 -14.86 -7.51
C GLU A 91 -10.76 -15.05 -7.61
N LEU A 92 -9.98 -14.00 -7.33
CA LEU A 92 -8.50 -14.04 -7.37
C LEU A 92 -7.92 -14.91 -6.24
N THR A 93 -8.63 -15.00 -5.11
CA THR A 93 -8.24 -15.81 -3.96
C THR A 93 -8.68 -17.28 -4.05
N LEU A 94 -9.34 -17.71 -5.13
CA LEU A 94 -9.70 -19.12 -5.33
C LEU A 94 -8.46 -19.98 -5.63
N PRO A 95 -8.41 -21.26 -5.22
CA PRO A 95 -7.32 -22.17 -5.58
C PRO A 95 -7.14 -22.32 -7.10
N GLY A 96 -5.90 -22.36 -7.58
CA GLY A 96 -5.55 -22.50 -9.00
C GLY A 96 -5.51 -21.19 -9.79
N ARG A 97 -5.57 -20.04 -9.10
CA ARG A 97 -5.40 -18.70 -9.69
C ARG A 97 -3.92 -18.26 -9.67
N PRO A 98 -3.52 -17.24 -10.44
CA PRO A 98 -2.17 -16.70 -10.34
C PRO A 98 -1.90 -16.06 -8.95
N PRO A 99 -0.62 -15.95 -8.55
CA PRO A 99 -0.24 -15.21 -7.35
C PRO A 99 -0.67 -13.74 -7.41
N VAL A 100 -1.04 -13.17 -6.25
CA VAL A 100 -1.51 -11.78 -6.15
C VAL A 100 -0.50 -10.91 -5.43
N LEU A 101 -0.13 -9.78 -6.05
CA LEU A 101 0.63 -8.71 -5.40
C LEU A 101 -0.34 -7.60 -4.97
N PHE A 102 -0.52 -7.42 -3.67
CA PHE A 102 -1.35 -6.35 -3.12
C PHE A 102 -0.47 -5.32 -2.41
N THR A 103 -0.40 -4.11 -2.97
CA THR A 103 0.52 -3.07 -2.48
C THR A 103 -0.19 -1.79 -2.03
N LEU A 104 0.32 -1.22 -0.95
CA LEU A 104 -0.13 0.04 -0.35
C LEU A 104 1.06 0.99 -0.15
N ASP A 105 0.83 2.26 -0.46
CA ASP A 105 1.77 3.35 -0.16
C ASP A 105 1.27 4.22 0.99
N GLY A 106 2.15 4.61 1.91
CA GLY A 106 1.82 5.44 3.06
C GLY A 106 1.07 4.68 4.15
N LEU A 107 1.68 3.63 4.70
CA LEU A 107 1.12 2.79 5.78
C LEU A 107 0.60 3.61 6.98
N ALA A 108 1.31 4.66 7.38
CA ALA A 108 0.93 5.53 8.50
C ALA A 108 -0.48 6.12 8.35
N HIS A 109 -0.92 6.40 7.12
CA HIS A 109 -2.24 7.00 6.89
C HIS A 109 -3.39 6.05 7.15
N ILE A 110 -3.20 4.74 7.03
CA ILE A 110 -4.26 3.76 7.27
C ILE A 110 -4.31 3.27 8.72
N ASN A 111 -3.35 3.66 9.56
CA ASN A 111 -3.26 3.29 10.97
C ASN A 111 -3.71 4.41 11.90
N LYS A 112 -4.52 5.35 11.40
CA LYS A 112 -5.09 6.45 12.19
C LYS A 112 -6.62 6.41 12.19
N ILE A 113 -7.18 7.22 13.07
CA ILE A 113 -8.55 7.68 12.90
C ILE A 113 -8.65 8.48 11.59
N SER A 114 -9.61 8.09 10.74
CA SER A 114 -9.85 8.79 9.47
C SER A 114 -10.61 10.09 9.70
N GLU A 115 -10.63 10.96 8.70
CA GLU A 115 -11.37 12.23 8.75
C GLU A 115 -12.87 12.05 8.48
N TYR A 116 -13.33 10.82 8.23
CA TYR A 116 -14.74 10.50 8.04
C TYR A 116 -15.51 10.39 9.36
N ARG A 117 -16.82 10.61 9.27
CA ARG A 117 -17.76 10.58 10.39
C ARG A 117 -18.88 9.56 10.14
N ASP A 118 -19.34 8.90 11.19
CA ASP A 118 -20.55 8.09 11.09
C ASP A 118 -21.83 8.97 11.17
N PRO A 119 -23.05 8.44 10.93
CA PRO A 119 -24.31 9.17 11.08
C PRO A 119 -24.56 9.73 12.49
N SER A 120 -23.90 9.18 13.50
CA SER A 120 -23.92 9.67 14.89
C SER A 120 -22.79 10.66 15.19
N PHE A 121 -22.07 11.11 14.15
CA PHE A 121 -20.94 12.04 14.21
C PHE A 121 -19.71 11.52 14.97
N ASN A 122 -19.62 10.21 15.21
CA ASN A 122 -18.43 9.58 15.77
C ASN A 122 -17.33 9.48 14.71
N GLU A 123 -16.09 9.40 15.20
CA GLU A 123 -14.92 9.22 14.37
C GLU A 123 -14.86 7.80 13.79
N VAL A 124 -14.56 7.70 12.49
CA VAL A 124 -14.39 6.42 11.81
C VAL A 124 -12.92 6.05 11.81
N HIS A 125 -12.57 4.90 12.42
CA HIS A 125 -11.21 4.38 12.34
C HIS A 125 -10.89 3.95 10.90
N ALA A 126 -9.68 4.19 10.38
CA ALA A 126 -9.35 3.87 8.98
C ALA A 126 -9.53 2.38 8.64
N HIS A 127 -9.25 1.46 9.57
CA HIS A 127 -9.54 0.02 9.42
C HIS A 127 -11.04 -0.34 9.31
N ASP A 128 -11.96 0.59 9.57
CA ASP A 128 -13.40 0.39 9.34
C ASP A 128 -13.82 0.78 7.90
N LEU A 129 -12.90 1.35 7.12
CA LEU A 129 -13.04 1.50 5.68
C LEU A 129 -12.77 0.16 5.00
N VAL A 130 -13.72 -0.35 4.21
CA VAL A 130 -13.67 -1.73 3.70
C VAL A 130 -12.46 -2.03 2.82
N LEU A 131 -11.96 -1.06 2.04
CA LEU A 131 -10.78 -1.24 1.21
C LEU A 131 -9.51 -1.35 2.06
N VAL A 132 -9.40 -0.51 3.10
CA VAL A 132 -8.30 -0.59 4.08
C VAL A 132 -8.39 -1.90 4.84
N ARG A 133 -9.60 -2.31 5.25
CA ARG A 133 -9.84 -3.56 5.97
C ARG A 133 -9.42 -4.77 5.14
N MET A 134 -9.80 -4.82 3.86
CA MET A 134 -9.39 -5.87 2.92
C MET A 134 -7.86 -5.99 2.86
N PHE A 135 -7.14 -4.87 2.83
CA PHE A 135 -5.68 -4.88 2.84
C PHE A 135 -5.09 -5.33 4.17
N VAL A 136 -5.58 -4.80 5.29
CA VAL A 136 -5.11 -5.13 6.64
C VAL A 136 -5.37 -6.60 7.01
N ASP A 137 -6.52 -7.15 6.61
CA ASP A 137 -6.84 -8.56 6.84
C ASP A 137 -5.93 -9.47 5.99
N ALA A 138 -5.54 -9.05 4.78
CA ALA A 138 -4.53 -9.76 4.00
C ALA A 138 -3.12 -9.62 4.60
N LEU A 139 -2.72 -8.43 5.05
CA LEU A 139 -1.41 -8.17 5.65
C LEU A 139 -1.20 -8.94 6.96
N SER A 140 -2.22 -8.97 7.82
CA SER A 140 -2.18 -9.67 9.11
C SER A 140 -2.26 -11.21 8.99
N GLY A 141 -2.51 -11.72 7.78
CA GLY A 141 -2.66 -13.15 7.49
C GLY A 141 -4.03 -13.74 7.81
N LYS A 142 -5.03 -12.91 8.15
CA LYS A 142 -6.42 -13.35 8.33
C LYS A 142 -7.02 -13.85 7.02
N THR A 143 -6.79 -13.11 5.93
CA THR A 143 -7.14 -13.53 4.57
C THR A 143 -5.98 -14.31 3.98
N LYS A 144 -6.17 -15.62 3.78
CA LYS A 144 -5.14 -16.49 3.19
C LYS A 144 -5.10 -16.33 1.68
N LEU A 145 -3.90 -16.30 1.11
CA LEU A 145 -3.66 -16.35 -0.34
C LEU A 145 -3.23 -17.78 -0.74
N PRO A 146 -4.16 -18.67 -1.15
CA PRO A 146 -3.84 -20.06 -1.40
C PRO A 146 -2.87 -20.27 -2.58
N ASN A 147 -2.82 -19.31 -3.51
CA ASN A 147 -1.94 -19.37 -4.68
C ASN A 147 -0.59 -18.68 -4.46
N GLY A 148 -0.32 -18.23 -3.23
CA GLY A 148 0.82 -17.38 -2.92
C GLY A 148 0.65 -15.95 -3.45
N GLY A 149 1.71 -15.17 -3.30
CA GLY A 149 1.70 -13.75 -3.59
C GLY A 149 2.50 -12.97 -2.55
N ALA A 150 2.28 -11.66 -2.52
CA ALA A 150 2.89 -10.78 -1.52
C ALA A 150 1.95 -9.63 -1.18
N ILE A 151 1.91 -9.28 0.10
CA ILE A 151 1.27 -8.06 0.60
C ILE A 151 2.39 -7.13 1.03
N ILE A 152 2.52 -5.97 0.39
CA ILE A 152 3.63 -5.03 0.65
C ILE A 152 3.05 -3.67 0.99
N ALA A 153 3.40 -3.15 2.17
CA ALA A 153 3.12 -1.78 2.55
C ALA A 153 4.42 -0.99 2.62
N ALA A 154 4.46 0.18 1.99
CA ALA A 154 5.55 1.14 2.15
C ALA A 154 5.18 2.18 3.22
N THR A 155 6.13 2.46 4.13
CA THR A 155 6.06 3.67 4.96
C THR A 155 6.52 4.88 4.14
N SER A 156 6.07 6.06 4.55
CA SER A 156 6.53 7.34 3.99
C SER A 156 6.89 8.24 5.15
N GLU A 157 8.00 8.97 5.02
CA GLU A 157 8.37 10.07 5.92
C GLU A 157 7.89 11.43 5.38
N ASN A 158 7.43 11.47 4.12
CA ASN A 158 6.85 12.66 3.54
C ASN A 158 5.36 12.73 3.86
N ASN A 159 4.92 13.83 4.48
CA ASN A 159 3.54 14.10 4.85
C ASN A 159 2.89 12.95 5.68
N SER A 160 3.67 12.28 6.52
CA SER A 160 3.18 11.19 7.35
C SER A 160 2.87 11.64 8.78
N HIS A 161 2.06 10.84 9.46
CA HIS A 161 1.76 11.01 10.87
C HIS A 161 2.53 9.99 11.69
N HIS A 162 3.13 10.43 12.80
CA HIS A 162 3.76 9.54 13.77
C HIS A 162 2.70 8.83 14.62
N HIS A 163 2.59 7.51 14.48
CA HIS A 163 1.65 6.69 15.25
C HIS A 163 2.39 5.74 16.21
N PRO A 164 2.27 5.92 17.55
CA PRO A 164 3.03 5.15 18.54
C PRO A 164 2.95 3.62 18.37
N SER A 165 1.76 3.07 18.15
CA SER A 165 1.63 1.60 17.94
C SER A 165 2.33 1.12 16.69
N GLN A 166 2.36 1.91 15.62
CA GLN A 166 3.00 1.49 14.38
C GLN A 166 4.51 1.42 14.61
N GLU A 167 5.09 2.50 15.14
CA GLU A 167 6.53 2.59 15.38
C GLU A 167 7.01 1.53 16.38
N LEU A 168 6.24 1.29 17.43
CA LEU A 168 6.54 0.23 18.39
C LEU A 168 6.55 -1.14 17.71
N VAL A 169 5.51 -1.50 16.96
CA VAL A 169 5.43 -2.82 16.31
C VAL A 169 6.53 -2.99 15.28
N LEU A 170 6.79 -1.98 14.44
CA LEU A 170 7.86 -2.04 13.46
C LEU A 170 9.22 -2.24 14.13
N SER A 171 9.48 -1.52 15.22
CA SER A 171 10.72 -1.65 16.01
C SER A 171 10.84 -3.02 16.69
N GLN A 172 9.72 -3.58 17.20
CA GLN A 172 9.68 -4.92 17.77
C GLN A 172 9.96 -6.00 16.73
N LEU A 173 9.38 -5.87 15.54
CA LEU A 173 9.62 -6.79 14.43
C LEU A 173 11.08 -6.71 13.95
N GLU A 174 11.62 -5.51 13.76
CA GLU A 174 13.02 -5.32 13.37
C GLU A 174 13.99 -5.88 14.41
N ALA A 175 13.77 -5.61 15.70
CA ALA A 175 14.58 -6.17 16.77
C ALA A 175 14.48 -7.70 16.83
N GLY A 176 13.27 -8.25 16.69
CA GLY A 176 13.03 -9.69 16.66
C GLY A 176 13.73 -10.38 15.48
N GLN A 177 13.66 -9.79 14.28
CA GLN A 177 14.36 -10.27 13.09
C GLN A 177 15.88 -10.24 13.25
N ALA A 178 16.41 -9.21 13.92
CA ALA A 178 17.83 -9.08 14.20
C ALA A 178 18.32 -9.88 15.42
N GLY A 179 17.43 -10.56 16.14
CA GLY A 179 17.76 -11.28 17.38
C GLY A 179 18.20 -10.36 18.53
N LYS A 180 17.77 -9.10 18.53
CA LYS A 180 18.05 -8.08 19.55
C LYS A 180 16.96 -8.05 20.62
N GLU A 181 17.21 -7.31 21.71
CA GLU A 181 16.20 -7.09 22.74
C GLU A 181 14.98 -6.38 22.15
N VAL A 182 13.80 -6.98 22.34
CA VAL A 182 12.53 -6.48 21.79
C VAL A 182 12.06 -5.28 22.63
N PRO A 183 11.88 -4.09 22.03
CA PRO A 183 11.36 -2.92 22.72
C PRO A 183 10.01 -3.18 23.38
N LYS A 184 9.81 -2.62 24.57
CA LYS A 184 8.54 -2.71 25.29
C LYS A 184 7.73 -1.42 25.13
N PRO A 185 6.39 -1.48 25.19
CA PRO A 185 5.56 -0.28 25.21
C PRO A 185 5.97 0.63 26.37
N ASP A 186 6.04 1.95 26.13
CA ASP A 186 6.28 2.93 27.19
C ASP A 186 5.01 3.07 28.06
N PRO A 187 5.07 2.80 29.37
CA PRO A 187 3.91 2.92 30.26
C PRO A 187 3.28 4.33 30.32
N TYR A 188 4.03 5.37 29.95
CA TYR A 188 3.59 6.76 30.02
C TYR A 188 3.10 7.31 28.68
N GLU A 189 3.39 6.59 27.58
CA GLU A 189 2.89 6.97 26.26
C GLU A 189 1.41 6.58 26.12
N ARG A 190 0.61 7.54 25.65
CA ARG A 190 -0.84 7.38 25.48
C ARG A 190 -1.15 7.10 24.01
N LYS A 191 -2.36 6.59 23.75
CA LYS A 191 -2.91 6.35 22.40
C LYS A 191 -2.27 5.16 21.66
N TYR A 192 -1.87 4.13 22.39
CA TYR A 192 -1.68 2.84 21.75
C TYR A 192 -3.03 2.34 21.21
N ASP A 193 -3.03 2.03 19.92
CA ASP A 193 -4.10 1.34 19.21
C ASP A 193 -3.76 -0.15 19.06
N GLU A 194 -4.60 -1.01 19.65
CA GLU A 194 -4.49 -2.47 19.58
C GLU A 194 -4.81 -3.00 18.17
N ARG A 195 -5.68 -2.33 17.40
CA ARG A 195 -6.03 -2.75 16.03
C ARG A 195 -4.83 -2.66 15.11
N VAL A 196 -4.05 -1.59 15.26
CA VAL A 196 -2.79 -1.38 14.53
C VAL A 196 -1.76 -2.43 14.94
N TYR A 197 -1.65 -2.71 16.24
CA TYR A 197 -0.76 -3.77 16.74
C TYR A 197 -1.11 -5.12 16.13
N ASP A 198 -2.37 -5.54 16.20
CA ASP A 198 -2.85 -6.81 15.67
C ASP A 198 -2.72 -6.93 14.16
N ALA A 199 -2.86 -5.81 13.45
CA ALA A 199 -2.68 -5.75 12.00
C ALA A 199 -1.24 -6.05 11.57
N LEU A 200 -0.25 -5.57 12.35
CA LEU A 200 1.15 -5.55 11.94
C LEU A 200 2.01 -6.63 12.58
N LYS A 201 1.65 -7.15 13.76
CA LYS A 201 2.50 -8.05 14.59
C LYS A 201 3.04 -9.31 13.93
N ASN A 202 2.47 -9.75 12.81
CA ASN A 202 2.92 -10.93 12.05
C ASN A 202 3.65 -10.57 10.74
N SER A 203 3.98 -9.29 10.54
CA SER A 203 4.58 -8.80 9.30
C SER A 203 6.09 -8.94 9.29
N PHE A 204 6.69 -8.89 8.10
CA PHE A 204 8.12 -8.77 7.92
C PHE A 204 8.48 -7.31 7.61
N VAL A 205 9.35 -6.71 8.41
CA VAL A 205 9.92 -5.38 8.17
C VAL A 205 11.17 -5.51 7.29
N MET A 206 11.26 -4.66 6.27
CA MET A 206 12.46 -4.48 5.45
C MET A 206 12.94 -3.04 5.61
N ARG A 207 14.05 -2.84 6.31
CA ARG A 207 14.68 -1.53 6.46
C ARG A 207 15.42 -1.19 5.17
N LEU A 208 15.05 -0.08 4.54
CA LEU A 208 15.81 0.48 3.42
C LEU A 208 16.86 1.45 3.96
N GLU A 209 18.11 1.21 3.58
CA GLU A 209 19.25 2.04 3.95
C GLU A 209 19.78 2.81 2.72
N GLY A 210 20.79 3.65 2.93
CA GLY A 210 21.50 4.30 1.85
C GLY A 210 22.19 3.27 0.94
N VAL A 211 22.29 3.59 -0.35
CA VAL A 211 23.00 2.75 -1.32
C VAL A 211 24.49 2.71 -1.02
N SER A 212 25.12 1.58 -1.34
CA SER A 212 26.56 1.44 -1.28
C SER A 212 27.27 2.45 -2.19
N LYS A 213 28.57 2.62 -1.97
CA LYS A 213 29.37 3.54 -2.78
C LYS A 213 29.46 3.09 -4.24
N GLU A 214 29.47 1.78 -4.46
CA GLU A 214 29.49 1.13 -5.77
C GLU A 214 28.17 1.33 -6.52
N GLU A 215 27.03 1.13 -5.85
CA GLU A 215 25.71 1.41 -6.41
C GLU A 215 25.53 2.90 -6.69
N GLY A 216 25.97 3.76 -5.76
CA GLY A 216 25.97 5.21 -5.93
C GLY A 216 26.82 5.67 -7.12
N ARG A 217 27.98 5.04 -7.36
CA ARG A 217 28.80 5.26 -8.56
C ARG A 217 28.01 4.92 -9.82
N ALA A 218 27.43 3.71 -9.89
CA ALA A 218 26.70 3.25 -11.06
C ALA A 218 25.51 4.18 -11.38
N LEU A 219 24.82 4.65 -10.34
CA LEU A 219 23.72 5.60 -10.48
C LEU A 219 24.18 6.96 -11.03
N MET A 220 25.31 7.49 -10.52
CA MET A 220 25.88 8.74 -11.04
C MET A 220 26.38 8.60 -12.47
N GLU A 221 27.02 7.47 -12.82
CA GLU A 221 27.45 7.17 -14.18
C GLU A 221 26.26 7.13 -15.15
N TYR A 222 25.14 6.55 -14.73
CA TYR A 222 23.88 6.60 -15.47
C TYR A 222 23.37 8.04 -15.66
N TRP A 223 23.39 8.87 -14.61
CA TRP A 223 23.00 10.29 -14.72
C TRP A 223 23.93 11.08 -15.64
N GLY A 224 25.23 10.79 -15.61
CA GLY A 224 26.23 11.37 -16.51
C GLY A 224 25.98 10.97 -17.96
N ALA A 225 25.76 9.68 -18.23
CA ALA A 225 25.45 9.15 -19.56
C ALA A 225 24.12 9.70 -20.11
N SER A 226 23.16 9.99 -19.22
CA SER A 226 21.88 10.63 -19.56
C SER A 226 22.00 12.15 -19.78
N GLY A 227 23.19 12.74 -19.58
CA GLY A 227 23.44 14.17 -19.74
C GLY A 227 22.94 15.05 -18.60
N LEU A 228 22.48 14.46 -17.49
CA LEU A 228 21.98 15.18 -16.32
C LEU A 228 23.12 15.72 -15.45
N VAL A 229 24.22 14.96 -15.36
CA VAL A 229 25.45 15.40 -14.67
C VAL A 229 26.52 15.70 -15.71
N ARG A 230 27.01 16.94 -15.72
CA ARG A 230 28.06 17.40 -16.66
C ARG A 230 29.47 17.35 -16.10
N ASP A 231 29.62 16.98 -14.82
CA ASP A 231 30.93 16.84 -14.19
C ASP A 231 31.65 15.59 -14.67
N VAL A 232 32.98 15.67 -14.61
CA VAL A 232 33.84 14.48 -14.76
C VAL A 232 33.63 13.58 -13.55
N LEU A 233 32.97 12.45 -13.76
CA LEU A 233 32.71 11.44 -12.74
C LEU A 233 33.99 10.62 -12.47
N ASN A 234 34.83 11.12 -11.58
CA ASN A 234 35.97 10.37 -11.03
C ASN A 234 35.67 9.86 -9.60
N SER A 235 36.51 8.98 -9.07
CA SER A 235 36.37 8.39 -7.73
C SER A 235 36.22 9.43 -6.62
N ARG A 236 36.85 10.60 -6.75
CA ARG A 236 36.78 11.69 -5.76
C ARG A 236 35.41 12.35 -5.79
N THR A 237 34.93 12.78 -6.97
CA THR A 237 33.60 13.39 -7.14
C THR A 237 32.49 12.45 -6.69
N VAL A 238 32.59 11.14 -7.01
CA VAL A 238 31.61 10.16 -6.54
C VAL A 238 31.61 10.06 -5.02
N SER A 239 32.80 10.01 -4.40
CA SER A 239 32.91 9.95 -2.94
C SER A 239 32.35 11.20 -2.26
N GLU A 240 32.61 12.37 -2.82
CA GLU A 240 32.11 13.65 -2.33
C GLU A 240 30.58 13.73 -2.41
N LYS A 241 30.02 13.40 -3.59
CA LYS A 241 28.57 13.44 -3.80
C LYS A 241 27.83 12.38 -2.98
N TRP A 242 28.43 11.20 -2.79
CA TRP A 242 27.87 10.16 -1.92
C TRP A 242 27.90 10.56 -0.43
N ALA A 243 28.99 11.21 0.02
CA ALA A 243 29.09 11.71 1.39
C ALA A 243 28.11 12.88 1.65
N LEU A 244 28.01 13.83 0.72
CA LEU A 244 27.06 14.94 0.79
C LEU A 244 25.60 14.46 0.71
N GLY A 245 25.33 13.39 -0.03
CA GLY A 245 24.04 12.71 -0.07
C GLY A 245 23.75 11.85 1.15
N GLY A 246 24.33 12.14 2.32
CA GLY A 246 24.03 11.44 3.57
C GLY A 246 24.47 9.97 3.58
N HIS A 247 25.64 9.66 3.01
CA HIS A 247 26.18 8.29 2.93
C HIS A 247 25.27 7.34 2.14
N GLY A 248 24.78 7.78 0.99
CA GLY A 248 24.02 6.94 0.07
C GLY A 248 22.50 7.14 0.08
N ASN A 249 21.98 8.17 0.73
CA ASN A 249 20.56 8.51 0.57
C ASN A 249 20.33 9.02 -0.86
N VAL A 250 19.68 8.21 -1.68
CA VAL A 250 19.49 8.48 -3.12
C VAL A 250 18.78 9.81 -3.38
N GLY A 251 17.75 10.15 -2.59
CA GLY A 251 17.03 11.42 -2.76
C GLY A 251 17.91 12.64 -2.48
N GLU A 252 18.78 12.55 -1.47
CA GLU A 252 19.75 13.61 -1.19
C GLU A 252 20.89 13.63 -2.22
N MET A 253 21.31 12.47 -2.71
CA MET A 253 22.29 12.39 -3.81
C MET A 253 21.75 13.06 -5.08
N GLU A 254 20.48 12.86 -5.43
CA GLU A 254 19.83 13.55 -6.55
C GLU A 254 19.79 15.06 -6.33
N ARG A 255 19.47 15.53 -5.12
CA ARG A 255 19.50 16.96 -4.80
C ARG A 255 20.88 17.59 -5.01
N VAL A 256 21.92 16.93 -4.51
CA VAL A 256 23.30 17.44 -4.58
C VAL A 256 23.91 17.31 -5.99
N ALA A 257 23.52 16.29 -6.75
CA ALA A 257 24.04 16.04 -8.09
C ALA A 257 23.28 16.83 -9.17
N LEU A 258 21.94 16.86 -9.09
CA LEU A 258 21.05 17.31 -10.18
C LEU A 258 20.38 18.66 -9.90
N MET A 259 19.98 18.91 -8.66
CA MET A 259 19.18 20.09 -8.30
C MET A 259 20.02 21.27 -7.79
N THR A 260 21.35 21.18 -7.90
CA THR A 260 22.21 22.32 -7.58
C THR A 260 22.15 23.34 -8.71
N MET A 261 21.69 24.55 -8.41
CA MET A 261 21.85 25.70 -9.31
C MET A 261 23.34 25.98 -9.47
N ARG A 262 23.92 25.51 -10.57
CA ARG A 262 25.26 25.89 -10.97
C ARG A 262 25.11 27.11 -11.88
N MET A 263 25.32 28.29 -11.28
CA MET A 263 25.59 29.53 -12.01
C MET A 263 26.95 29.45 -12.69
#